data_AF-A0A7V8SX20-F1
#
_entry.id   AF-A0A7V8SX20-F1
#
_cell.length_a   1.000
_cell.length_b   1.000
_cell.length_c   1.000
_cell.angle_alpha   90.00
_cell.angle_beta   90.00
_cell.angle_gamma   90.00
#
_symmetry.space_group_name_H-M   'P 1'
#
loop_
_entity.id
_entity.type
_entity.pdbx_description
1 polymer ?
#
loop_
_entity_poly.entity_id
_entity_poly.type
_entity_poly.pdbx_seq_one_letter_code
_entity_poly.pdbx_strand_id
1 'polypeptide(L)' 'MEVWALEAYGAAHILQELLTAKSDDVYGRAKIYEAIVKGEPGIEPGVPESFNVLVRELQSLCLDVELMKRQKPPTEKAAD' A
#
# COMPACT_ATOMS: atom_id res chain seq x y z
N MET A 1 12.41 -15.92 -2.36
CA MET A 1 11.65 -16.87 -3.21
C MET A 1 10.20 -17.02 -2.73
N GLU A 2 9.90 -16.59 -1.51
CA GLU A 2 8.63 -16.72 -0.78
C GLU A 2 7.55 -15.81 -1.37
N VAL A 3 7.93 -14.61 -1.83
CA VAL A 3 7.05 -13.67 -2.54
C VAL A 3 6.46 -14.33 -3.78
N TRP A 4 7.31 -14.95 -4.62
CA TRP A 4 6.87 -15.63 -5.83
C TRP A 4 5.93 -16.81 -5.57
N ALA A 5 6.09 -17.49 -4.43
CA ALA A 5 5.14 -18.53 -4.03
C ALA A 5 3.75 -17.92 -3.78
N LEU A 6 3.66 -16.84 -3.00
CA LEU A 6 2.39 -16.16 -2.73
C LEU A 6 1.76 -15.56 -3.98
N GLU A 7 2.57 -15.03 -4.89
CA GLU A 7 2.12 -14.54 -6.20
C GLU A 7 1.55 -15.66 -7.07
N ALA A 8 2.23 -16.82 -7.15
CA ALA A 8 1.77 -17.97 -7.91
C ALA A 8 0.46 -18.56 -7.37
N TYR A 9 0.24 -18.50 -6.05
CA TYR A 9 -1.04 -18.86 -5.43
C TYR A 9 -2.15 -17.82 -5.66
N GLY A 10 -1.84 -16.63 -6.18
CA GLY A 10 -2.81 -15.53 -6.29
C GLY A 10 -3.20 -14.93 -4.93
N ALA A 11 -2.37 -15.09 -3.91
CA ALA A 11 -2.65 -14.67 -2.54
C ALA A 11 -2.39 -13.16 -2.33
N ALA A 12 -3.06 -12.32 -3.11
CA ALA A 12 -2.81 -10.87 -3.17
C ALA A 12 -2.91 -10.17 -1.81
N HIS A 13 -3.95 -10.46 -1.03
CA HIS A 13 -4.15 -9.82 0.29
C HIS A 13 -3.12 -10.28 1.33
N ILE A 14 -2.73 -11.56 1.31
CA ILE A 14 -1.71 -12.09 2.22
C ILE A 14 -0.36 -11.46 1.91
N LEU A 15 -0.02 -11.36 0.61
CA LEU A 15 1.22 -10.71 0.20
C LEU A 15 1.21 -9.22 0.56
N GLN A 16 0.10 -8.51 0.30
CA GLN A 16 -0.05 -7.11 0.65
C GLN A 16 0.12 -6.91 2.16
N GLU A 17 -0.56 -7.71 2.99
CA GLU A 17 -0.46 -7.63 4.45
C GLU A 17 0.97 -7.86 4.93
N LEU A 18 1.69 -8.81 4.33
CA LEU A 18 3.07 -9.14 4.65
C LEU A 18 4.03 -7.99 4.35
N LEU A 19 3.82 -7.29 3.23
CA LEU A 19 4.66 -6.16 2.79
C LEU A 19 4.31 -4.82 3.47
N THR A 20 3.10 -4.70 4.06
CA THR A 20 2.60 -3.44 4.64
C THR A 20 2.48 -3.55 6.16
N ALA A 21 1.28 -3.88 6.64
CA ALA A 21 0.87 -4.02 8.03
C ALA A 21 1.83 -4.85 8.91
N LYS A 22 2.40 -5.92 8.35
CA LYS A 22 3.29 -6.84 9.05
C LYS A 22 4.77 -6.51 8.90
N SER A 23 5.13 -5.50 8.10
CA SER A 23 6.51 -5.06 7.89
C SER A 23 6.65 -3.56 8.17
N ASP A 24 6.34 -2.71 7.18
CA ASP A 24 6.86 -1.34 7.11
C ASP A 24 5.79 -0.23 7.07
N ASP A 25 4.50 -0.58 7.16
CA ASP A 25 3.44 0.42 7.33
C ASP A 25 3.32 0.79 8.81
N VAL A 26 3.95 1.91 9.19
CA VAL A 26 4.00 2.37 10.59
C VAL A 26 2.61 2.67 11.15
N TYR A 27 1.74 3.31 10.37
CA TYR A 27 0.39 3.64 10.79
C TYR A 27 -0.52 2.41 10.78
N GLY A 28 -0.42 1.59 9.73
CA GLY A 28 -1.20 0.36 9.57
C GLY A 28 -0.93 -0.66 10.68
N ARG A 29 0.34 -0.82 11.09
CA ARG A 29 0.72 -1.79 12.14
C ARG A 29 0.10 -1.46 13.50
N ALA A 30 0.11 -0.18 13.89
CA ALA A 30 -0.49 0.25 15.16
C ALA A 30 -2.01 0.06 15.16
N LYS A 31 -2.67 0.42 14.05
CA LYS A 31 -4.11 0.22 13.89
C LYS A 31 -4.48 -1.26 13.91
N ILE A 32 -3.70 -2.12 13.24
CA ILE A 32 -3.97 -3.56 13.22
C ILE A 32 -3.87 -4.17 14.60
N TYR A 33 -2.91 -3.74 15.40
CA TYR A 33 -2.84 -4.15 16.80
C TYR A 33 -4.10 -3.75 17.56
N GLU A 34 -4.56 -2.51 17.41
CA GLU A 34 -5.80 -2.02 18.04
C GLU A 34 -7.03 -2.80 17.57
N ALA A 35 -7.17 -3.06 16.27
CA ALA A 35 -8.28 -3.81 15.70
C ALA A 35 -8.31 -5.26 16.20
N ILE A 36 -7.14 -5.93 16.31
CA ILE A 36 -7.03 -7.27 16.89
C ILE A 36 -7.51 -7.28 18.34
N VAL A 37 -7.10 -6.29 19.14
CA VAL A 37 -7.50 -6.18 20.56
C VAL A 37 -9.01 -5.90 20.69
N LYS A 38 -9.59 -5.11 19.80
CA LYS A 38 -11.03 -4.78 19.80
C LYS A 38 -11.93 -5.81 19.11
N GLY A 39 -11.34 -6.75 18.36
CA GLY A 39 -12.10 -7.69 17.53
C GLY A 39 -12.78 -7.04 16.32
N GLU A 40 -12.27 -5.90 15.86
CA GLU A 40 -12.80 -5.18 14.69
C GLU A 40 -12.24 -5.77 13.39
N PRO A 41 -13.03 -5.77 12.29
CA PRO A 41 -12.56 -6.27 11.00
C PRO A 41 -11.41 -5.41 10.47
N GLY A 42 -10.52 -6.07 9.71
CA GLY A 42 -9.20 -5.57 9.32
C GLY A 42 -9.16 -4.20 8.64
N ILE A 43 -7.94 -3.65 8.59
CA ILE A 43 -7.68 -2.26 8.17
C ILE A 43 -7.10 -2.24 6.76
N GLU A 44 -7.45 -1.19 6.01
CA GLU A 44 -6.84 -0.95 4.70
C GLU A 44 -5.35 -0.63 4.82
N PRO A 45 -4.49 -1.38 4.11
CA PRO A 45 -3.05 -1.11 4.08
C PRO A 45 -2.72 0.28 3.51
N GLY A 46 -1.77 0.96 4.16
CA GLY A 46 -1.19 2.21 3.68
C GLY A 46 -0.01 2.00 2.74
N VAL A 47 0.72 3.10 2.49
CA VAL A 47 1.98 3.08 1.73
C VAL A 47 3.11 2.63 2.66
N PRO A 48 3.94 1.65 2.28
CA PRO A 48 5.11 1.25 3.07
C PRO A 48 6.13 2.39 3.21
N GLU A 49 6.74 2.54 4.38
CA GLU A 49 7.77 3.57 4.56
C GLU A 49 9.04 3.29 3.74
N SER A 50 9.33 2.02 3.43
CA SER A 50 10.42 1.64 2.53
C SER A 50 10.24 2.23 1.12
N PHE A 51 9.00 2.41 0.65
CA PHE A 51 8.74 3.12 -0.60
C PHE A 51 9.04 4.62 -0.51
N ASN A 52 8.68 5.26 0.62
CA ASN A 52 9.01 6.67 0.85
C ASN A 52 10.52 6.90 0.90
N VAL A 53 11.26 5.99 1.55
CA VAL A 53 12.73 6.02 1.59
C VAL A 53 13.29 5.88 0.17
N LEU A 54 12.82 4.92 -0.61
CA LEU A 54 13.24 4.74 -2.02
C LEU A 54 13.06 6.03 -2.83
N VAL A 55 11.91 6.70 -2.70
CA VAL A 55 11.67 7.98 -3.40
C VAL A 55 12.70 9.04 -2.98
N ARG A 56 13.02 9.14 -1.69
CA ARG A 56 14.03 10.10 -1.19
C ARG A 56 15.44 9.75 -1.66
N GLU A 57 15.77 8.47 -1.72
CA GLU A 57 17.06 7.99 -2.23
C GLU A 57 17.23 8.33 -3.72
N LEU A 58 16.20 8.15 -4.54
CA LEU A 58 16.22 8.56 -5.95
C LEU A 58 16.36 10.08 -6.10
N GLN A 59 15.62 10.85 -5.30
CA GLN A 59 15.71 12.32 -5.29
C GLN A 59 17.09 12.82 -4.87
N SER A 60 17.79 12.08 -3.99
CA SER A 60 19.17 12.42 -3.60
C SER A 60 20.17 12.32 -4.77
N LEU A 61 19.83 11.55 -5.80
CA LEU A 61 20.59 11.40 -7.04
C LEU A 61 20.17 12.40 -8.13
N CYS A 62 19.45 13.46 -7.76
CA CYS A 62 18.87 14.43 -8.68
C CYS A 62 17.84 13.83 -9.66
N LEU A 63 17.20 12.71 -9.31
CA LEU A 63 16.09 12.14 -10.08
C LEU A 63 14.77 12.64 -9.50
N ASP A 64 13.98 13.34 -10.30
CA ASP A 64 12.66 13.80 -9.88
C ASP A 64 11.62 12.69 -10.07
N VAL A 65 11.03 12.23 -8.96
CA VAL A 65 10.05 11.14 -8.91
C VAL A 65 8.83 11.63 -8.17
N GLU A 66 7.69 11.64 -8.87
CA GLU A 66 6.40 12.08 -8.35
C GLU A 66 5.31 11.01 -8.54
N LEU A 67 4.38 10.93 -7.59
CA LEU A 67 3.21 10.05 -7.68
C LEU A 67 2.13 10.71 -8.53
N MET A 68 1.91 10.18 -9.73
CA MET A 68 0.84 10.65 -10.62
C MET A 68 -0.51 10.07 -10.22
N LYS A 69 -1.50 10.95 -10.02
CA LYS A 69 -2.90 10.53 -9.87
C LYS A 69 -3.50 10.26 -11.25
N ARG A 70 -4.15 9.11 -11.41
CA ARG A 70 -4.93 8.83 -12.62
C ARG A 70 -6.12 9.79 -12.68
N GLN A 71 -6.18 10.63 -13.70
CA GLN A 71 -7.38 11.44 -13.96
C GLN A 71 -8.53 10.49 -14.33
N LYS A 72 -9.65 10.57 -13.61
CA LYS A 72 -10.86 9.83 -13.93
C LYS A 72 -11.40 10.44 -15.24
N PRO A 73 -11.65 9.64 -16.31
CA PRO A 73 -12.23 10.17 -17.53
C PRO A 73 -13.55 10.86 -17.19
N PRO A 74 -13.90 11.97 -17.87
CA PRO A 74 -15.15 12.65 -17.62
C PRO A 74 -16.27 11.67 -17.91
N THR A 75 -16.92 11.16 -16.86
CA THR A 75 -18.19 10.47 -16.97
C THR A 75 -19.15 11.46 -17.63
N GLU A 76 -19.69 11.08 -18.79
CA GLU A 76 -20.78 11.79 -19.45
C GLU A 76 -21.76 12.26 -18.37
N LYS A 77 -21.97 13.57 -18.31
CA LYS A 77 -23.02 14.15 -17.50
C LYS A 77 -24.28 13.37 -17.87
N ALA A 78 -24.84 12.66 -16.89
CA ALA A 78 -26.14 12.04 -17.03
C ALA A 78 -27.06 13.11 -17.62
N ALA A 79 -27.62 12.80 -18.78
CA ALA A 79 -28.59 13.64 -19.45
C ALA A 79 -29.71 13.98 -18.47
N ASP A 80 -30.02 15.27 -18.38
CA ASP A 80 -31.29 15.78 -17.86
C ASP A 80 -32.49 15.11 -18.55
#